data_AF-A0A2V5QP81-F1
#
_entry.id   AF-A0A2V5QP81-F1
#
_cell.length_a   1.000
_cell.length_b   1.000
_cell.length_c   1.000
_cell.angle_alpha   90.00
_cell.angle_beta   90.00
_cell.angle_gamma   90.00
#
_symmetry.space_group_name_H-M   'P 1'
#
loop_
_entity.id
_entity.type
_entity.pdbx_description
1 polymer ?
#
loop_
_entity_poly.entity_id
_entity_poly.type
_entity_poly.pdbx_seq_one_letter_code
_entity_poly.pdbx_strand_id
1 'polypeptide(L)'
;MRSYVYGALAAHILGYVGVPDDINKEEAGKFTFYQQDVEGKSNIERTMDEYLRGKPGVRYLRKNAKGTIEGVLREDPPQQGANVFLTIDARIQAIAEEALRAVSRAGAVVVDPNNGNVLAMASVPSFDPNTFIPSIKAKDWKALQKDEGDPLVNRAISCLPPGSTFSAAG
;
A
#
# COMPACT_ATOMS: atom_id res chain seq x y z
N MET A 1 -7.54 -6.99 -8.17
CA MET A 1 -7.72 -6.53 -6.77
C MET A 1 -6.35 -6.48 -6.12
N ARG A 2 -6.03 -5.43 -5.35
CA ARG A 2 -4.75 -5.32 -4.65
C ARG A 2 -4.70 -6.31 -3.48
N SER A 3 -3.52 -6.88 -3.21
CA SER A 3 -3.30 -7.79 -2.08
C SER A 3 -1.83 -7.75 -1.67
N TYR A 4 -1.58 -7.73 -0.36
CA TYR A 4 -0.24 -7.81 0.23
C TYR A 4 -0.03 -9.23 0.74
N VAL A 5 0.67 -10.05 -0.05
CA VAL A 5 0.81 -11.51 0.16
C VAL A 5 1.47 -11.84 1.51
N TYR A 6 2.34 -10.96 2.01
CA TYR A 6 3.05 -11.13 3.28
C TYR A 6 2.40 -10.37 4.46
N GLY A 7 1.15 -9.90 4.30
CA GLY A 7 0.44 -9.17 5.34
C GLY A 7 1.18 -7.90 5.77
N ALA A 8 1.51 -7.80 7.06
CA ALA A 8 2.15 -6.63 7.66
C ALA A 8 3.66 -6.47 7.34
N LEU A 9 4.29 -7.45 6.69
CA LEU A 9 5.70 -7.37 6.31
C LEU A 9 5.92 -6.18 5.37
N ALA A 10 6.89 -5.33 5.69
CA ALA A 10 7.22 -4.14 4.92
C ALA A 10 6.06 -3.13 4.76
N ALA A 11 5.02 -3.17 5.61
CA ALA A 11 3.84 -2.31 5.46
C ALA A 11 4.18 -0.81 5.41
N HIS A 12 5.18 -0.36 6.17
CA HIS A 12 5.63 1.04 6.13
C HIS A 12 6.45 1.41 4.90
N ILE A 13 7.01 0.43 4.19
CA ILE A 13 7.74 0.65 2.93
C ILE A 13 6.74 0.65 1.77
N LEU A 14 5.91 -0.40 1.71
CA LEU A 14 4.91 -0.56 0.65
C LEU A 14 3.85 0.53 0.75
N GLY A 15 3.34 0.78 1.95
CA GLY A 15 2.17 1.60 2.17
C GLY A 15 0.89 0.81 1.93
N TYR A 16 -0.19 1.53 1.65
CA TYR A 16 -1.48 0.95 1.36
C TYR A 16 -2.24 1.74 0.29
N VAL A 17 -3.20 1.07 -0.33
CA VAL A 17 -4.17 1.69 -1.23
C VAL A 17 -5.49 1.93 -0.48
N GLY A 18 -6.27 2.89 -0.95
CA GLY A 18 -7.59 3.18 -0.42
C GLY A 18 -8.49 3.84 -1.45
N VAL A 19 -9.67 4.28 -1.03
CA VAL A 19 -10.62 4.97 -1.90
C VAL A 19 -10.00 6.27 -2.44
N PRO A 20 -10.09 6.57 -3.75
CA PRO A 20 -9.58 7.81 -4.34
C PRO A 20 -10.09 9.05 -3.61
N ASP A 21 -9.23 10.07 -3.46
CA ASP A 21 -9.64 11.33 -2.81
C ASP A 21 -10.70 12.09 -3.62
N ASP A 22 -10.59 12.01 -4.95
CA ASP A 22 -11.58 12.54 -5.88
C ASP A 22 -12.24 11.38 -6.63
N ILE A 23 -13.54 11.21 -6.40
CA ILE A 23 -14.36 10.24 -7.14
C ILE A 23 -15.22 11.05 -8.09
N ASN A 24 -14.99 10.87 -9.39
CA ASN A 24 -15.85 11.46 -10.41
C ASN A 24 -17.21 10.75 -10.42
N LYS A 25 -18.12 11.21 -9.55
CA LYS A 25 -19.47 10.64 -9.41
C LYS A 25 -20.29 10.79 -10.69
N GLU A 26 -20.05 11.82 -11.49
CA GLU A 26 -20.71 11.99 -12.78
C GLU A 26 -20.30 10.91 -13.77
N GLU A 27 -19.02 10.54 -13.78
CA GLU A 27 -18.50 9.45 -14.60
C GLU A 27 -18.96 8.08 -14.10
N ALA A 28 -18.86 7.82 -12.80
CA ALA A 28 -19.37 6.60 -12.19
C ALA A 28 -20.88 6.41 -12.45
N GLY A 29 -21.65 7.51 -12.44
CA GLY A 29 -23.09 7.52 -12.74
C GLY A 29 -23.44 7.19 -14.19
N LYS A 30 -22.49 7.25 -15.14
CA LYS A 30 -22.70 6.84 -16.53
C LYS A 30 -22.78 5.32 -16.70
N PHE A 31 -22.30 4.56 -15.71
CA PHE A 31 -22.22 3.10 -15.78
C PHE A 31 -23.28 2.43 -14.90
N THR A 32 -23.93 1.38 -15.40
CA THR A 32 -24.86 0.56 -14.59
C THR A 32 -24.14 -0.21 -13.48
N PHE A 33 -22.87 -0.59 -13.71
CA PHE A 33 -22.00 -1.23 -12.75
C PHE A 33 -20.64 -0.53 -12.79
N TYR A 34 -20.25 0.09 -11.68
CA TYR A 34 -18.96 0.74 -11.52
C TYR A 34 -18.21 0.04 -10.38
N GLN A 35 -17.04 -0.52 -10.69
CA GLN A 35 -16.15 -1.05 -9.67
C GLN A 35 -15.34 0.11 -9.11
N GLN A 36 -15.32 0.28 -7.79
CA GLN A 36 -14.56 1.36 -7.16
C GLN A 36 -13.07 1.19 -7.46
N ASP A 37 -12.49 2.26 -8.01
CA ASP A 37 -11.04 2.38 -8.14
C ASP A 37 -10.37 2.44 -6.77
N VAL A 38 -9.08 2.14 -6.74
CA VAL A 38 -8.22 2.34 -5.57
C VAL A 38 -7.04 3.21 -5.96
N GLU A 39 -6.56 3.97 -4.98
CA GLU A 39 -5.46 4.90 -5.11
C GLU A 39 -4.43 4.63 -4.01
N GLY A 40 -3.15 4.74 -4.35
CA GLY A 40 -2.08 4.71 -3.37
C GLY A 40 -2.15 5.86 -2.38
N LYS A 41 -2.29 5.53 -1.08
CA LYS A 41 -2.44 6.52 -0.01
C LYS A 41 -1.16 6.81 0.75
N SER A 42 -0.22 5.87 0.75
CA SER A 42 1.06 6.04 1.45
C SER A 42 2.22 5.37 0.74
N ASN A 43 3.43 5.86 1.03
CA ASN A 43 4.72 5.30 0.60
C ASN A 43 4.75 4.89 -0.88
N ILE A 44 5.28 3.70 -1.20
CA ILE A 44 5.45 3.24 -2.59
C ILE A 44 4.11 3.21 -3.34
N GLU A 45 3.04 2.75 -2.70
CA GLU A 45 1.71 2.78 -3.31
C GLU A 45 1.37 4.18 -3.81
N ARG A 46 1.61 5.23 -3.00
CA ARG A 46 1.33 6.62 -3.38
C ARG A 46 2.34 7.18 -4.37
N THR A 47 3.63 6.98 -4.14
CA THR A 47 4.70 7.58 -4.95
C THR A 47 4.75 6.97 -6.36
N MET A 48 4.41 5.69 -6.49
CA MET A 48 4.41 4.98 -7.77
C MET A 48 3.00 4.72 -8.32
N ASP A 49 1.98 5.34 -7.74
CA ASP A 49 0.58 5.12 -8.09
C ASP A 49 0.33 5.30 -9.61
N GLU A 50 0.89 6.36 -10.21
CA GLU A 50 0.79 6.64 -11.65
C GLU A 50 1.24 5.46 -12.52
N TYR A 51 2.27 4.75 -12.09
CA TYR A 51 2.79 3.58 -12.78
C TYR A 51 2.00 2.31 -12.43
N LEU A 52 1.57 2.16 -11.17
CA LEU A 52 0.94 0.95 -10.64
C LEU A 52 -0.54 0.79 -11.00
N ARG A 53 -1.29 1.90 -11.07
CA ARG A 53 -2.76 1.89 -11.17
C ARG A 53 -3.27 1.31 -12.50
N GLY A 54 -2.52 1.50 -13.58
CA GLY A 54 -2.97 1.11 -14.93
C GLY A 54 -4.19 1.92 -15.38
N LYS A 55 -4.98 1.36 -16.32
CA LYS A 55 -6.23 1.99 -16.79
C LYS A 55 -7.39 1.01 -16.68
N PRO A 56 -8.54 1.41 -16.09
CA PRO A 56 -9.71 0.56 -16.03
C PRO A 56 -10.26 0.30 -17.43
N GLY A 57 -10.79 -0.90 -17.64
CA GLY A 57 -11.50 -1.28 -18.86
C GLY A 57 -12.98 -0.94 -18.76
N VAL A 58 -13.66 -0.90 -19.91
CA VAL A 58 -15.09 -0.57 -20.02
C VAL A 58 -15.80 -1.63 -20.85
N ARG A 59 -16.96 -2.11 -20.37
CA ARG A 59 -17.84 -3.02 -21.12
C ARG A 59 -19.19 -2.38 -21.40
N TYR A 60 -19.52 -2.23 -22.68
CA TYR A 60 -20.82 -1.77 -23.14
C TYR A 60 -21.74 -2.98 -23.38
N LEU A 61 -22.83 -3.06 -22.64
CA LEU A 61 -23.80 -4.15 -22.71
C LEU A 61 -25.03 -3.74 -23.52
N ARG A 62 -25.47 -4.59 -24.43
CA ARG A 62 -26.73 -4.39 -25.17
C ARG A 62 -27.89 -4.89 -24.30
N LYS A 63 -28.86 -4.02 -24.05
CA LYS A 63 -30.13 -4.37 -23.40
C LYS A 63 -31.26 -4.37 -24.43
N ASN A 64 -32.21 -5.28 -24.28
CA ASN A 64 -33.45 -5.25 -25.05
C ASN A 64 -34.52 -4.37 -24.39
N ALA A 65 -35.66 -4.21 -25.05
CA ALA A 65 -36.78 -3.40 -24.57
C ALA A 65 -37.35 -3.87 -23.21
N LYS A 66 -37.06 -5.11 -22.80
CA LYS A 66 -37.45 -5.68 -21.49
C LYS A 66 -36.35 -5.50 -20.42
N GLY A 67 -35.24 -4.85 -20.75
CA GLY A 67 -34.11 -4.60 -19.86
C GLY A 67 -33.15 -5.78 -19.69
N THR A 68 -33.36 -6.90 -20.38
CA THR A 68 -32.48 -8.07 -20.33
C THR A 68 -31.20 -7.80 -21.11
N ILE A 69 -30.05 -8.17 -20.55
CA ILE A 69 -28.75 -8.08 -21.22
C ILE A 69 -28.68 -9.18 -22.29
N GLU A 70 -28.61 -8.80 -23.56
CA GLU A 70 -28.55 -9.74 -24.70
C GLU A 70 -27.11 -10.06 -25.13
N GLY A 71 -26.13 -9.25 -24.70
CA GLY A 71 -24.72 -9.49 -24.99
C GLY A 71 -23.83 -8.27 -24.81
N VAL A 72 -22.54 -8.43 -25.08
CA VAL A 72 -21.55 -7.35 -25.09
C VAL A 72 -21.56 -6.69 -26.47
N LEU A 73 -21.79 -5.37 -26.51
CA LEU A 73 -21.73 -4.56 -27.73
C LEU A 73 -20.29 -4.17 -28.07
N ARG A 74 -19.54 -3.77 -27.04
CA ARG A 74 -18.14 -3.32 -27.15
C ARG A 74 -17.45 -3.54 -25.81
N GLU A 75 -16.18 -3.88 -25.86
CA GLU A 75 -15.30 -3.98 -24.70
C GLU A 75 -14.00 -3.24 -25.00
N ASP A 76 -13.66 -2.29 -24.14
CA ASP A 76 -12.35 -1.66 -24.09
C ASP A 76 -11.58 -2.35 -22.94
N PRO A 77 -10.57 -3.20 -23.23
CA PRO A 77 -9.91 -4.01 -22.21
C PRO A 77 -9.11 -3.14 -21.23
N PRO A 78 -8.99 -3.56 -19.95
CA PRO A 78 -8.16 -2.86 -18.98
C PRO A 78 -6.69 -2.93 -19.37
N GLN A 79 -5.94 -1.88 -19.04
CA GLN A 79 -4.48 -1.86 -19.18
C GLN A 79 -3.85 -2.09 -17.81
N GLN A 80 -3.05 -3.14 -17.69
CA GLN A 80 -2.30 -3.41 -16.47
C GLN A 80 -1.26 -2.31 -16.22
N GLY A 81 -1.13 -1.87 -14.96
CA GLY A 81 -0.03 -1.00 -14.56
C GLY A 81 1.33 -1.68 -14.65
N ALA A 82 2.40 -0.90 -14.53
CA ALA A 82 3.76 -1.38 -14.49
C ALA A 82 4.08 -2.09 -13.16
N ASN A 83 5.18 -2.85 -13.16
CA ASN A 83 5.72 -3.48 -11.96
C ASN A 83 6.85 -2.61 -11.38
N VAL A 84 6.86 -2.45 -10.06
CA VAL A 84 7.94 -1.80 -9.31
C VAL A 84 8.75 -2.87 -8.60
N PHE A 85 10.05 -2.92 -8.87
CA PHE A 85 10.99 -3.82 -8.20
C PHE A 85 11.81 -3.02 -7.18
N LEU A 86 11.92 -3.54 -5.96
CA LEU A 86 12.65 -2.90 -4.87
C LEU A 86 13.94 -3.65 -4.58
N THR A 87 14.90 -2.96 -3.96
CA THR A 87 16.12 -3.56 -3.43
C THR A 87 15.90 -4.31 -2.11
N ILE A 88 14.70 -4.19 -1.52
CA ILE A 88 14.33 -4.85 -0.26
C ILE A 88 14.34 -6.36 -0.45
N ASP A 89 15.15 -7.07 0.34
CA ASP A 89 15.09 -8.52 0.45
C ASP A 89 14.07 -8.89 1.52
N ALA A 90 13.01 -9.60 1.12
CA ALA A 90 11.91 -9.98 2.00
C ALA A 90 12.36 -10.80 3.24
N ARG A 91 13.43 -11.59 3.12
CA ARG A 91 13.97 -12.39 4.23
C ARG A 91 14.71 -11.50 5.22
N ILE A 92 15.53 -10.58 4.73
CA ILE A 92 16.25 -9.62 5.59
C ILE A 92 15.24 -8.70 6.29
N GLN A 93 14.22 -8.23 5.58
CA GLN A 93 13.12 -7.47 6.16
C GLN A 93 12.42 -8.23 7.28
N ALA A 94 12.06 -9.50 7.06
CA ALA A 94 11.38 -10.31 8.06
C ALA A 94 12.24 -10.52 9.31
N ILE A 95 13.53 -10.82 9.14
CA ILE A 95 14.48 -10.96 10.25
C ILE A 95 14.60 -9.65 11.04
N ALA A 96 14.71 -8.51 10.34
CA ALA A 96 14.82 -7.20 10.97
C ALA A 96 13.54 -6.86 11.77
N GLU A 97 12.36 -7.03 11.18
CA GLU A 97 11.09 -6.79 11.89
C GLU A 97 10.93 -7.69 13.11
N GLU A 98 11.25 -8.99 12.99
CA GLU A 98 11.16 -9.94 14.10
C GLU A 98 12.10 -9.56 15.25
N ALA A 99 13.35 -9.19 14.94
CA ALA A 99 14.30 -8.73 15.95
C ALA A 99 13.80 -7.48 16.70
N LEU A 100 13.15 -6.55 16.01
CA LEU A 100 12.62 -5.31 16.62
C LEU A 100 11.37 -5.53 17.47
N ARG A 101 10.61 -6.61 17.27
CA ARG A 101 9.43 -6.94 18.10
C ARG A 101 9.79 -7.11 19.58
N ALA A 102 11.02 -7.54 19.88
CA ALA A 102 11.51 -7.64 21.26
C ALA A 102 11.62 -6.28 21.98
N VAL A 103 11.73 -5.17 21.24
CA VAL A 103 11.97 -3.82 21.78
C VAL A 103 10.69 -2.97 21.78
N SER A 104 9.57 -3.52 21.32
CA SER A 104 8.22 -2.93 21.21
C SER A 104 8.06 -1.72 20.27
N ARG A 105 8.96 -0.72 20.30
CA ARG A 105 8.92 0.48 19.43
C ARG A 105 10.31 0.80 18.91
N ALA A 106 10.58 0.46 17.64
CA ALA A 106 11.89 0.68 17.06
C ALA A 106 11.85 0.71 15.52
N GLY A 107 12.89 1.27 14.92
CA GLY A 107 13.14 1.21 13.49
C GLY A 107 14.56 0.75 13.20
N ALA A 108 14.77 0.08 12.06
CA ALA A 108 16.08 -0.33 11.61
C ALA A 108 16.17 -0.24 10.08
N VAL A 109 17.37 0.08 9.59
CA VAL A 109 17.69 0.09 8.15
C VAL A 109 18.90 -0.80 7.95
N VAL A 110 18.83 -1.70 6.97
CA VAL A 110 19.94 -2.55 6.54
C VAL A 110 20.36 -2.09 5.15
N VAL A 111 21.63 -1.75 5.00
CA VAL A 111 22.21 -1.26 3.75
C VAL A 111 23.36 -2.18 3.34
N ASP A 112 23.44 -2.52 2.06
CA ASP A 112 24.63 -3.13 1.48
C ASP A 112 25.72 -2.06 1.31
N PRO A 113 26.84 -2.13 2.06
CA PRO A 113 27.86 -1.09 2.02
C PRO A 113 28.62 -1.03 0.68
N ASN A 114 28.52 -2.06 -0.16
CA ASN A 114 29.25 -2.12 -1.42
C ASN A 114 28.58 -1.32 -2.55
N ASN A 115 27.25 -1.18 -2.50
CA ASN A 115 26.46 -0.55 -3.57
C ASN A 115 25.41 0.45 -3.04
N GLY A 116 25.23 0.57 -1.73
CA GLY A 116 24.27 1.49 -1.12
C GLY A 116 22.81 1.01 -1.17
N ASN A 117 22.55 -0.23 -1.63
CA ASN A 117 21.20 -0.76 -1.69
C ASN A 117 20.61 -0.90 -0.28
N VAL A 118 19.41 -0.37 -0.09
CA VAL A 118 18.61 -0.64 1.11
C VAL A 118 18.01 -2.04 0.97
N LEU A 119 18.45 -2.96 1.81
CA LEU A 119 18.01 -4.36 1.84
C LEU A 119 16.83 -4.59 2.78
N ALA A 120 16.69 -3.76 3.82
CA ALA A 120 15.54 -3.75 4.71
C ALA A 120 15.34 -2.37 5.34
N MET A 121 14.10 -2.03 5.62
CA MET A 121 13.68 -0.83 6.34
C MET A 121 12.51 -1.23 7.25
N ALA A 122 12.84 -1.72 8.45
CA ALA A 122 11.90 -2.29 9.40
C ALA A 122 11.41 -1.22 10.38
N SER A 123 10.12 -1.26 10.72
CA SER A 123 9.50 -0.38 11.70
C SER A 123 8.47 -1.16 12.50
N VAL A 124 8.58 -1.10 13.82
CA VAL A 124 7.72 -1.81 14.77
C VAL A 124 7.16 -0.81 15.79
N PRO A 125 5.87 -0.91 16.18
CA PRO A 125 4.88 -1.86 15.68
C PRO A 125 4.42 -1.54 14.25
N SER A 126 3.84 -2.54 13.59
CA SER A 126 3.36 -2.48 12.20
C SER A 126 1.85 -2.70 12.13
N PHE A 127 1.29 -2.54 10.93
CA PHE A 127 -0.12 -2.74 10.61
C PHE A 127 -0.27 -3.65 9.39
N ASP A 128 -1.44 -4.27 9.21
CA ASP A 128 -1.73 -5.05 8.00
C ASP A 128 -2.36 -4.12 6.94
N PRO A 129 -1.65 -3.82 5.83
CA PRO A 129 -2.15 -2.95 4.77
C PRO A 129 -3.35 -3.54 4.01
N ASN A 130 -3.61 -4.86 4.11
CA ASN A 130 -4.82 -5.46 3.54
C ASN A 130 -6.10 -4.93 4.22
N THR A 131 -6.02 -4.45 5.47
CA THR A 131 -7.18 -3.89 6.19
C THR A 131 -7.72 -2.59 5.56
N PHE A 132 -6.94 -1.94 4.70
CA PHE A 132 -7.34 -0.72 3.99
C PHE A 132 -8.04 -1.01 2.65
N ILE A 133 -8.08 -2.27 2.19
CA ILE A 133 -8.62 -2.64 0.89
C ILE A 133 -10.06 -3.17 1.04
N PRO A 134 -11.04 -2.64 0.28
CA PRO A 134 -11.01 -1.39 -0.50
C PRO A 134 -11.15 -0.14 0.39
N SER A 135 -11.61 -0.31 1.63
CA SER A 135 -11.71 0.74 2.63
C SER A 135 -11.63 0.14 4.04
N ILE A 136 -10.94 0.83 4.94
CA ILE A 136 -10.82 0.42 6.34
C ILE A 136 -12.12 0.65 7.10
N LYS A 137 -12.52 -0.33 7.93
CA LYS A 137 -13.70 -0.18 8.80
C LYS A 137 -13.41 0.85 9.89
N ALA A 138 -14.42 1.65 10.23
CA ALA A 138 -14.29 2.68 11.27
C ALA A 138 -13.82 2.14 12.63
N LYS A 139 -14.15 0.89 12.96
CA LYS A 139 -13.68 0.22 14.18
C LYS A 139 -12.16 -0.03 14.14
N ASP A 140 -11.67 -0.57 13.03
CA ASP A 140 -10.26 -0.95 12.87
C ASP A 140 -9.37 0.30 12.74
N TRP A 141 -9.87 1.33 12.05
CA TRP A 141 -9.23 2.64 12.01
C TRP A 141 -9.10 3.28 13.40
N LYS A 142 -10.18 3.24 14.20
CA LYS A 142 -10.14 3.72 15.59
C LYS A 142 -9.18 2.90 16.47
N ALA A 143 -9.04 1.60 16.22
CA ALA A 143 -8.08 0.77 16.93
C ALA A 143 -6.64 1.22 16.61
N LEU A 144 -6.30 1.40 15.33
CA LEU A 144 -4.98 1.89 14.91
C LEU A 144 -4.65 3.29 15.47
N GLN A 145 -5.63 4.18 15.57
CA GLN A 145 -5.43 5.52 16.14
C GLN A 145 -5.26 5.53 17.65
N LYS A 146 -5.83 4.54 18.36
CA LYS A 146 -5.77 4.44 19.83
C LYS A 146 -4.60 3.60 20.32
N ASP A 147 -3.90 2.93 19.41
CA ASP A 147 -2.75 2.11 19.74
C ASP A 147 -1.59 3.01 20.18
N GLU A 148 -1.19 2.88 21.45
CA GLU A 148 -0.09 3.65 22.06
C GLU A 148 1.27 3.43 21.36
N GLY A 149 1.38 2.32 20.62
CA GLY A 149 2.53 1.97 19.81
C GLY A 149 2.61 2.75 18.51
N ASP A 150 1.63 3.57 18.13
CA ASP A 150 1.56 4.33 16.87
C ASP A 150 1.99 3.48 15.66
N PRO A 151 1.26 2.41 15.31
CA PRO A 151 1.69 1.42 14.32
C PRO A 151 1.76 1.99 12.90
N LEU A 152 1.11 3.12 12.61
CA LEU A 152 1.18 3.78 11.30
C LEU A 152 2.48 4.57 11.07
N VAL A 153 3.24 4.86 12.14
CA VAL A 153 4.47 5.66 12.05
C VAL A 153 5.61 4.81 11.49
N ASN A 154 6.21 5.28 10.39
CA ASN A 154 7.45 4.69 9.87
C ASN A 154 8.65 5.20 10.67
N ARG A 155 9.10 4.41 11.65
CA ARG A 155 10.19 4.75 12.56
C ARG A 155 11.57 4.69 11.91
N ALA A 156 11.74 3.93 10.84
CA ALA A 156 13.01 3.81 10.14
C ALA A 156 13.45 5.12 9.46
N ILE A 157 12.48 5.98 9.12
CA ILE A 157 12.71 7.31 8.53
C ILE A 157 12.27 8.46 9.45
N SER A 158 11.77 8.15 10.64
CA SER A 158 11.38 9.18 11.61
C SER A 158 12.62 9.82 12.22
N CYS A 159 12.59 11.14 12.40
CA CYS A 159 13.66 11.86 13.08
C CYS A 159 13.63 11.51 14.58
N LEU A 160 14.41 10.51 14.96
CA LEU A 160 14.76 10.23 16.35
C LEU A 160 16.13 10.88 16.62
N PRO A 161 16.36 11.52 17.79
CA PRO A 161 17.68 12.04 18.11
C PRO A 161 18.70 10.89 18.03
N PRO A 162 19.79 11.05 17.27
CA PRO A 162 20.79 9.99 17.17
C PRO A 162 21.37 9.76 18.56
N GLY A 163 21.22 8.54 19.07
CA GLY A 163 21.82 8.14 20.33
C GLY A 163 23.35 8.02 20.23
N SER A 164 23.95 7.16 21.04
CA SER A 164 25.39 6.94 21.10
C SER A 164 26.06 6.46 19.79
N THR A 165 25.28 6.17 18.73
CA THR A 165 25.79 5.87 17.38
C THR A 165 26.50 7.06 16.72
N PHE A 166 26.28 8.29 17.19
CA PHE A 166 27.00 9.47 16.69
C PHE A 166 28.43 9.59 17.25
N SER A 167 28.79 8.85 18.32
CA SER A 167 30.10 9.01 18.97
C SER A 167 31.27 8.41 18.19
N ALA A 168 31.04 7.64 17.13
CA ALA A 168 32.08 6.95 16.35
C ALA A 168 32.47 7.68 15.04
N ALA A 169 31.96 8.90 14.81
CA ALA A 169 32.24 9.69 13.61
C ALA A 169 33.28 10.81 13.83
N GLY A 170 34.14 10.67 14.85
CA GLY A 170 35.24 11.60 15.16
C GLY A 170 36.56 11.21 14.53
#